data_AF-A0A269PJM0-F1
#
_entry.id   AF-A0A269PJM0-F1
#
_cell.length_a   1.000
_cell.length_b   1.000
_cell.length_c   1.000
_cell.angle_alpha   90.00
_cell.angle_beta   90.00
_cell.angle_gamma   90.00
#
_symmetry.space_group_name_H-M   'P 1'
#
loop_
_entity.id
_entity.type
_entity.pdbx_description
1 polymer ?
#
loop_
_entity_poly.entity_id
_entity_poly.type
_entity_poly.pdbx_seq_one_letter_code
_entity_poly.pdbx_strand_id
1 'polypeptide(L)'
;MTEYTDPQEREKYDVSASWQEKFEILEQIGANKKSFFKTMKSPEFNALNNSDKRKVSFNIFAMLTGPFYYFFNQMWMKGCVIWGAVWLFSAVLLLIENITGINFPNYFILLTLLLMCASMANYDYYKQVTINEKMWPSVPAFFHTKLGAGTAPLIAAVVVTFISITTAPSDPFLDDFSGVWETKSGESKVEIDFDGNNKKITINGNVLPITIKKINRDKDVLAIGLTLKDGNDVVWAFQQIHSEDDEFYLYATYHTGDQEALYFVEYL
;
A
#
# COMPACT_ATOMS: atom_id res chain seq x y z
N MET A 1 33.01 -38.30 15.56
CA MET A 1 33.89 -37.83 16.64
C MET A 1 33.76 -36.32 16.65
N THR A 2 32.87 -35.77 17.48
CA THR A 2 32.69 -34.32 17.62
C THR A 2 33.86 -33.79 18.43
N GLU A 3 34.72 -33.03 17.77
CA GLU A 3 35.84 -32.32 18.40
C GLU A 3 35.26 -31.35 19.42
N TYR A 4 35.58 -31.57 20.70
CA TYR A 4 35.15 -30.71 21.80
C TYR A 4 36.07 -29.50 21.83
N THR A 5 35.66 -28.41 21.18
CA THR A 5 36.35 -27.13 21.24
C THR A 5 36.11 -26.49 22.60
N ASP A 6 37.19 -26.07 23.27
CA ASP A 6 37.16 -25.42 24.59
C ASP A 6 36.23 -24.18 24.56
N PRO A 7 35.27 -24.04 25.51
CA PRO A 7 34.42 -22.86 25.61
C PRO A 7 35.15 -21.53 25.62
N GLN A 8 36.41 -21.48 26.10
CA GLN A 8 37.21 -20.26 26.19
C GLN A 8 37.78 -19.79 24.84
N GLU A 9 37.85 -20.65 23.81
CA GLU A 9 38.29 -20.28 22.45
C GLU A 9 37.17 -19.67 21.58
N ARG A 10 35.91 -19.71 22.04
CA ARG A 10 34.73 -19.32 21.23
C ARG A 10 34.43 -17.82 21.21
N GLU A 11 34.97 -17.04 22.14
CA GLU A 11 34.62 -15.61 22.25
C GLU A 11 35.44 -14.72 21.31
N LYS A 12 35.20 -14.83 20.00
CA LYS A 12 35.76 -13.91 19.01
C LYS A 12 35.08 -12.53 19.01
N TYR A 13 33.80 -12.48 19.40
CA TYR A 13 32.98 -11.28 19.40
C TYR A 13 32.21 -11.17 20.73
N ASP A 14 32.02 -9.94 21.21
CA ASP A 14 31.21 -9.62 22.40
C ASP A 14 29.70 -9.74 22.09
N VAL A 15 29.26 -10.99 21.92
CA VAL A 15 27.87 -11.38 21.66
C VAL A 15 27.59 -12.71 22.38
N SER A 16 26.33 -12.99 22.68
CA SER A 16 25.93 -14.25 23.32
C SER A 16 26.41 -15.49 22.55
N ALA A 17 26.58 -16.63 23.22
CA ALA A 17 26.96 -17.90 22.60
C ALA A 17 26.08 -18.31 21.39
N SER A 18 24.77 -18.07 21.45
CA SER A 18 23.85 -18.34 20.32
C SER A 18 24.16 -17.46 19.09
N TRP A 19 24.68 -16.25 19.29
CA TRP A 19 25.13 -15.37 18.21
C TRP A 19 26.50 -15.77 17.68
N GLN A 20 27.42 -16.21 18.54
CA GLN A 20 28.73 -16.70 18.11
C GLN A 20 28.57 -17.89 17.14
N GLU A 21 27.70 -18.85 17.46
CA GLU A 21 27.41 -19.98 16.57
C GLU A 21 26.91 -19.52 15.19
N LYS A 22 25.98 -18.55 15.14
CA LYS A 22 25.50 -17.99 13.86
C LYS A 22 26.61 -17.27 13.10
N PHE A 23 27.48 -16.56 13.81
CA PHE A 23 28.58 -15.81 13.22
C PHE A 23 29.64 -16.73 12.63
N GLU A 24 29.95 -17.84 13.29
CA GLU A 24 30.84 -18.89 12.77
C GLU A 24 30.32 -19.46 11.45
N ILE A 25 29.02 -19.82 11.39
CA ILE A 25 28.40 -20.33 10.16
C ILE A 25 28.47 -19.28 9.05
N LEU A 26 28.17 -18.01 9.35
CA LEU A 26 28.21 -16.91 8.38
C LEU A 26 29.64 -16.63 7.90
N GLU A 27 30.63 -16.74 8.77
CA GLU A 27 32.04 -16.58 8.43
C GLU A 27 32.54 -17.72 7.54
N GLN A 28 32.15 -18.97 7.85
CA GLN A 28 32.47 -20.16 7.06
C GLN A 28 32.01 -20.03 5.60
N ILE A 29 30.84 -19.44 5.36
CA ILE A 29 30.31 -19.24 3.99
C ILE A 29 30.79 -17.92 3.34
N GLY A 30 31.72 -17.21 3.99
CA GLY A 30 32.33 -15.99 3.46
C GLY A 30 31.38 -14.80 3.40
N ALA A 31 30.43 -14.69 4.34
CA ALA A 31 29.44 -13.61 4.37
C ALA A 31 30.06 -12.21 4.41
N ASN A 32 31.27 -12.05 4.98
CA ASN A 32 31.99 -10.77 5.04
C ASN A 32 32.35 -10.19 3.65
N LYS A 33 32.57 -11.03 2.63
CA LYS A 33 33.02 -10.61 1.30
C LYS A 33 31.91 -10.53 0.25
N LYS A 34 30.75 -11.13 0.51
CA LYS A 34 29.62 -11.23 -0.42
C LYS A 34 28.45 -10.39 0.10
N SER A 35 27.53 -9.96 -0.76
CA SER A 35 26.24 -9.38 -0.34
C SER A 35 25.26 -10.47 0.08
N PHE A 36 24.21 -10.12 0.83
CA PHE A 36 23.20 -11.08 1.32
C PHE A 36 22.73 -12.06 0.23
N PHE A 37 22.21 -11.56 -0.89
CA PHE A 37 21.70 -12.42 -1.97
C PHE A 37 22.78 -13.29 -2.62
N LYS A 38 24.02 -12.80 -2.69
CA LYS A 38 25.15 -13.59 -3.21
C LYS A 38 25.57 -14.68 -2.22
N THR A 39 25.56 -14.38 -0.92
CA THR A 39 25.82 -15.35 0.15
C THR A 39 24.77 -16.46 0.15
N MET A 40 23.49 -16.12 0.13
CA MET A 40 22.40 -17.11 0.19
C MET A 40 22.27 -17.98 -1.08
N LYS A 41 22.89 -17.56 -2.20
CA LYS A 41 22.96 -18.36 -3.44
C LYS A 41 24.31 -19.05 -3.63
N SER A 42 25.22 -18.92 -2.67
CA SER A 42 26.59 -19.39 -2.82
C SER A 42 26.67 -20.93 -2.68
N PRO A 43 27.63 -21.60 -3.37
CA PRO A 43 27.87 -23.02 -3.18
C PRO A 43 28.15 -23.39 -1.73
N GLU A 44 28.85 -22.52 -1.00
CA GLU A 44 29.21 -22.72 0.41
C GLU A 44 27.97 -22.72 1.31
N PHE A 45 27.01 -21.81 1.07
CA PHE A 45 25.72 -21.83 1.75
C PHE A 45 24.90 -23.08 1.41
N ASN A 46 24.90 -23.49 0.15
CA ASN A 46 24.16 -24.67 -0.30
C ASN A 46 24.74 -25.98 0.26
N ALA A 47 26.04 -26.02 0.57
CA ALA A 47 26.70 -27.15 1.22
C ALA A 47 26.37 -27.29 2.71
N LEU A 48 25.81 -26.26 3.36
CA LEU A 48 25.37 -26.35 4.75
C LEU A 48 24.22 -27.34 4.93
N ASN A 49 24.16 -27.97 6.10
CA ASN A 49 23.00 -28.77 6.49
C ASN A 49 21.76 -27.87 6.70
N ASN A 50 20.56 -28.46 6.69
CA ASN A 50 19.31 -27.71 6.79
C ASN A 50 19.14 -26.97 8.13
N SER A 51 19.75 -27.46 9.21
CA SER A 51 19.70 -26.81 10.52
C SER A 51 20.45 -25.48 10.49
N ASP A 52 21.69 -25.49 9.99
CA ASP A 52 22.55 -24.32 9.93
C ASP A 52 22.02 -23.29 8.91
N LYS A 53 21.51 -23.76 7.76
CA LYS A 53 20.77 -22.89 6.82
C LYS A 53 19.65 -22.14 7.52
N ARG A 54 18.79 -22.84 8.28
CA ARG A 54 17.67 -22.22 8.98
C ARG A 54 18.13 -21.25 10.06
N LYS A 55 19.16 -21.58 10.83
CA LYS A 55 19.71 -20.71 11.90
C LYS A 55 20.16 -19.36 11.38
N VAL A 56 20.80 -19.32 10.20
CA VAL A 56 21.33 -18.06 9.63
C VAL A 56 20.35 -17.36 8.70
N SER A 57 19.43 -18.09 8.06
CA SER A 57 18.49 -17.51 7.09
C SER A 57 17.25 -16.88 7.72
N PHE A 58 16.95 -17.17 8.99
CA PHE A 58 15.72 -16.70 9.60
C PHE A 58 15.92 -16.28 11.06
N ASN A 59 15.32 -15.15 11.43
CA ASN A 59 15.32 -14.63 12.78
C ASN A 59 13.89 -14.39 13.26
N ILE A 60 13.44 -15.20 14.22
CA ILE A 60 12.08 -15.15 14.74
C ILE A 60 11.78 -13.84 15.49
N PHE A 61 12.76 -13.27 16.19
CA PHE A 61 12.56 -12.02 16.90
C PHE A 61 12.41 -10.85 15.93
N ALA A 62 13.20 -10.84 14.86
CA ALA A 62 13.05 -9.87 13.78
C ALA A 62 11.72 -10.06 13.01
N MET A 63 11.21 -11.28 12.90
CA MET A 63 9.86 -11.52 12.35
C MET A 63 8.78 -10.90 13.23
N LEU A 64 8.85 -11.06 14.55
CA LEU A 64 7.80 -10.58 15.46
C LEU A 64 7.85 -9.06 15.68
N THR A 65 9.05 -8.48 15.64
CA THR A 65 9.27 -7.05 15.94
C THR A 65 9.52 -6.19 14.70
N GLY A 66 9.74 -6.81 13.54
CA GLY A 66 9.92 -6.11 12.26
C GLY A 66 11.09 -5.11 12.30
N PRO A 67 10.90 -3.88 11.79
CA PRO A 67 11.94 -2.85 11.79
C PRO A 67 12.43 -2.45 13.19
N PHE A 68 11.63 -2.65 14.25
CA PHE A 68 12.07 -2.35 15.62
C PHE A 68 13.28 -3.17 16.03
N TYR A 69 13.39 -4.41 15.54
CA TYR A 69 14.59 -5.22 15.68
C TYR A 69 15.86 -4.50 15.21
N TYR A 70 15.78 -3.86 14.03
CA TYR A 70 16.89 -3.13 13.44
C TYR A 70 17.24 -1.88 14.24
N PHE A 71 16.25 -1.19 14.82
CA PHE A 71 16.48 -0.05 15.69
C PHE A 71 17.23 -0.45 16.97
N PHE A 72 16.81 -1.53 17.64
CA PHE A 72 17.46 -2.01 18.87
C PHE A 72 18.91 -2.48 18.64
N ASN A 73 19.18 -3.11 17.49
CA ASN A 73 20.52 -3.63 17.16
C ASN A 73 21.44 -2.60 16.47
N GLN A 74 21.13 -1.30 16.54
CA GLN A 74 21.92 -0.22 15.93
C GLN A 74 22.08 -0.32 14.40
N MET A 75 21.14 -0.99 13.73
CA MET A 75 21.05 -1.14 12.27
C MET A 75 19.92 -0.28 11.68
N TRP A 76 19.59 0.83 12.35
CA TRP A 76 18.41 1.64 12.07
C TRP A 76 18.31 2.12 10.63
N MET A 77 19.44 2.43 9.97
CA MET A 77 19.44 2.87 8.56
C MET A 77 18.87 1.79 7.64
N LYS A 78 19.30 0.53 7.81
CA LYS A 78 18.76 -0.61 7.05
C LYS A 78 17.27 -0.81 7.36
N GLY A 79 16.88 -0.68 8.63
CA GLY A 79 15.48 -0.72 9.06
C GLY A 79 14.60 0.30 8.34
N CYS A 80 15.03 1.56 8.25
CA CYS A 80 14.32 2.61 7.51
C CYS A 80 14.20 2.31 6.01
N VAL A 81 15.27 1.80 5.38
CA VAL A 81 15.27 1.44 3.95
C VAL A 81 14.32 0.27 3.68
N ILE A 82 14.32 -0.78 4.52
CA ILE A 82 13.37 -1.90 4.41
C ILE A 82 11.94 -1.39 4.50
N TRP A 83 11.66 -0.56 5.50
CA TRP A 83 10.32 0.00 5.69
C TRP A 83 9.86 0.82 4.48
N GLY A 84 10.70 1.75 4.00
CA GLY A 84 10.39 2.52 2.80
C GLY A 84 10.20 1.65 1.55
N ALA A 85 11.02 0.61 1.37
CA ALA A 85 10.90 -0.32 0.25
C ALA A 85 9.56 -1.09 0.27
N VAL A 86 9.10 -1.53 1.45
CA VAL A 86 7.80 -2.21 1.59
C VAL A 86 6.64 -1.27 1.31
N TRP A 87 6.74 0.00 1.68
CA TRP A 87 5.71 1.00 1.34
C TRP A 87 5.66 1.25 -0.17
N LEU A 88 6.81 1.35 -0.85
CA LEU A 88 6.84 1.43 -2.31
C LEU A 88 6.30 0.15 -2.98
N PHE A 89 6.57 -1.02 -2.39
CA PHE A 89 5.95 -2.27 -2.85
C PHE A 89 4.42 -2.23 -2.69
N SER A 90 3.90 -1.65 -1.59
CA SER A 90 2.46 -1.45 -1.41
C SER A 90 1.85 -0.53 -2.46
N ALA A 91 2.55 0.54 -2.86
CA ALA A 91 2.11 1.39 -3.97
C ALA A 91 2.01 0.61 -5.29
N VAL A 92 2.96 -0.28 -5.57
CA VAL A 92 2.90 -1.14 -6.76
C VAL A 92 1.69 -2.09 -6.70
N LEU A 93 1.43 -2.71 -5.54
CA LEU A 93 0.24 -3.56 -5.40
C LEU A 93 -1.05 -2.77 -5.66
N LEU A 94 -1.20 -1.60 -5.04
CA LEU A 94 -2.37 -0.74 -5.23
C LEU A 94 -2.62 -0.40 -6.71
N LEU A 95 -1.56 -0.11 -7.47
CA LEU A 95 -1.68 0.12 -8.92
C LEU A 95 -2.15 -1.14 -9.66
N ILE A 96 -1.69 -2.33 -9.26
CA ILE A 96 -2.13 -3.59 -9.85
C ILE A 96 -3.61 -3.84 -9.52
N GLU A 97 -4.04 -3.59 -8.29
CA GLU A 97 -5.46 -3.71 -7.89
C GLU A 97 -6.33 -2.81 -8.77
N ASN A 98 -5.91 -1.57 -8.96
CA ASN A 98 -6.64 -0.61 -9.81
C ASN A 98 -6.70 -1.02 -11.28
N ILE A 99 -5.64 -1.62 -11.83
CA ILE A 99 -5.59 -2.05 -13.24
C ILE A 99 -6.36 -3.35 -13.47
N THR A 100 -6.36 -4.26 -12.50
CA THR A 100 -6.87 -5.64 -12.68
C THR A 100 -8.18 -5.93 -11.98
N GLY A 101 -8.61 -5.08 -11.05
CA GLY A 101 -9.75 -5.31 -10.16
C GLY A 101 -9.51 -6.39 -9.09
N ILE A 102 -8.31 -6.98 -9.02
CA ILE A 102 -7.95 -7.97 -8.01
C ILE A 102 -7.68 -7.24 -6.70
N ASN A 103 -8.29 -7.66 -5.59
CA ASN A 103 -8.01 -7.12 -4.26
C ASN A 103 -7.00 -7.98 -3.51
N PHE A 104 -5.87 -7.40 -3.11
CA PHE A 104 -4.90 -8.03 -2.21
C PHE A 104 -5.26 -7.74 -0.75
N PRO A 105 -5.28 -8.77 0.11
CA PRO A 105 -5.50 -8.56 1.53
C PRO A 105 -4.42 -7.68 2.20
N ASN A 106 -4.83 -6.72 3.02
CA ASN A 106 -3.94 -5.75 3.70
C ASN A 106 -2.80 -6.40 4.50
N TYR A 107 -3.02 -7.60 5.04
CA TYR A 107 -1.98 -8.32 5.81
C TYR A 107 -0.78 -8.75 4.96
N PHE A 108 -0.87 -8.77 3.62
CA PHE A 108 0.27 -9.09 2.75
C PHE A 108 1.42 -8.11 2.91
N ILE A 109 1.14 -6.81 3.05
CA ILE A 109 2.17 -5.78 3.23
C ILE A 109 2.89 -5.98 4.57
N LEU A 110 2.12 -6.18 5.64
CA LEU A 110 2.67 -6.46 6.96
C LEU A 110 3.53 -7.74 6.93
N LEU A 111 3.00 -8.84 6.40
CA LEU A 111 3.72 -10.10 6.31
C LEU A 111 5.02 -9.95 5.50
N THR A 112 4.99 -9.21 4.39
CA THR A 112 6.17 -8.93 3.57
C THR A 112 7.23 -8.17 4.37
N LEU A 113 6.84 -7.16 5.14
CA LEU A 113 7.75 -6.43 6.04
C LEU A 113 8.41 -7.35 7.06
N LEU A 114 7.61 -8.16 7.75
CA LEU A 114 8.09 -9.05 8.79
C LEU A 114 9.03 -10.13 8.22
N LEU A 115 8.71 -10.70 7.06
CA LEU A 115 9.55 -11.70 6.38
C LEU A 115 10.85 -11.10 5.83
N MET A 116 10.83 -9.87 5.30
CA MET A 116 12.05 -9.18 4.88
C MET A 116 12.98 -8.94 6.08
N CYS A 117 12.46 -8.42 7.19
CA CYS A 117 13.25 -8.24 8.41
C CYS A 117 13.79 -9.58 8.93
N ALA A 118 12.94 -10.61 9.00
CA ALA A 118 13.32 -11.94 9.51
C ALA A 118 14.43 -12.60 8.69
N SER A 119 14.36 -12.49 7.36
CA SER A 119 15.28 -13.15 6.44
C SER A 119 16.67 -12.52 6.42
N MET A 120 16.77 -11.21 6.62
CA MET A 120 18.03 -10.47 6.51
C MET A 120 18.71 -10.19 7.87
N ALA A 121 17.95 -10.19 8.97
CA ALA A 121 18.42 -9.71 10.29
C ALA A 121 19.70 -10.38 10.80
N ASN A 122 19.84 -11.71 10.70
CA ASN A 122 21.04 -12.39 11.19
C ASN A 122 22.29 -11.98 10.41
N TYR A 123 22.18 -11.91 9.08
CA TYR A 123 23.26 -11.50 8.19
C TYR A 123 23.64 -10.03 8.41
N ASP A 124 22.64 -9.15 8.53
CA ASP A 124 22.86 -7.73 8.76
C ASP A 124 23.51 -7.48 10.11
N TYR A 125 23.08 -8.20 11.15
CA TYR A 125 23.66 -8.07 12.48
C TYR A 125 25.10 -8.56 12.52
N TYR A 126 25.40 -9.68 11.86
CA TYR A 126 26.76 -10.15 11.67
C TYR A 126 27.64 -9.08 11.01
N LYS A 127 27.17 -8.46 9.92
CA LYS A 127 27.90 -7.39 9.23
C LYS A 127 28.09 -6.13 10.08
N GLN A 128 27.08 -5.78 10.87
CA GLN A 128 27.15 -4.67 11.81
C GLN A 128 28.22 -4.92 12.88
N VAL A 129 28.30 -6.12 13.46
CA VAL A 129 29.26 -6.41 14.54
C VAL A 129 30.68 -6.62 14.00
N THR A 130 30.83 -7.33 12.88
CA THR A 130 32.16 -7.73 12.37
C THR A 130 32.90 -6.64 11.61
N ILE A 131 32.19 -5.83 10.81
CA ILE A 131 32.80 -4.80 9.96
C ILE A 131 32.11 -3.44 10.06
N ASN A 132 31.22 -3.26 11.04
CA ASN A 132 30.49 -2.01 11.27
C ASN A 132 29.73 -1.49 10.04
N GLU A 133 29.20 -2.40 9.22
CA GLU A 133 28.48 -2.06 7.99
C GLU A 133 27.14 -1.37 8.30
N LYS A 134 27.07 -0.05 8.11
CA LYS A 134 25.86 0.74 8.38
C LYS A 134 24.79 0.61 7.31
N MET A 135 25.17 0.34 6.06
CA MET A 135 24.27 0.26 4.91
C MET A 135 24.80 -0.72 3.86
N TRP A 136 23.91 -1.32 3.07
CA TRP A 136 24.32 -2.25 2.01
C TRP A 136 25.06 -1.52 0.88
N PRO A 137 26.19 -2.06 0.37
CA PRO A 137 26.96 -1.40 -0.70
C PRO A 137 26.21 -1.27 -2.03
N SER A 138 25.18 -2.08 -2.26
CA SER A 138 24.44 -2.12 -3.52
C SER A 138 23.27 -1.13 -3.60
N VAL A 139 22.91 -0.46 -2.50
CA VAL A 139 21.83 0.53 -2.54
C VAL A 139 22.36 1.89 -3.02
N PRO A 140 21.51 2.73 -3.63
CA PRO A 140 21.91 4.07 -4.08
C PRO A 140 22.64 4.89 -3.01
N ALA A 141 23.58 5.74 -3.45
CA ALA A 141 24.42 6.57 -2.58
C ALA A 141 23.61 7.45 -1.61
N PHE A 142 22.40 7.85 -2.01
CA PHE A 142 21.46 8.60 -1.16
C PHE A 142 21.23 7.92 0.21
N PHE A 143 21.06 6.59 0.24
CA PHE A 143 20.79 5.83 1.46
C PHE A 143 22.03 5.60 2.34
N HIS A 144 23.23 5.93 1.85
CA HIS A 144 24.44 5.85 2.67
C HIS A 144 24.55 7.01 3.65
N THR A 145 23.73 8.05 3.47
CA THR A 145 23.62 9.17 4.41
C THR A 145 22.55 8.89 5.46
N LYS A 146 22.77 9.35 6.70
CA LYS A 146 21.77 9.26 7.79
C LYS A 146 20.44 9.88 7.39
N LEU A 147 20.50 11.06 6.76
CA LEU A 147 19.32 11.78 6.30
C LEU A 147 18.57 10.96 5.24
N GLY A 148 19.26 10.51 4.18
CA GLY A 148 18.61 9.81 3.09
C GLY A 148 17.97 8.48 3.50
N ALA A 149 18.65 7.70 4.35
CA ALA A 149 18.06 6.49 4.93
C ALA A 149 16.85 6.82 5.83
N GLY A 150 16.98 7.82 6.71
CA GLY A 150 15.91 8.23 7.63
C GLY A 150 14.67 8.80 6.95
N THR A 151 14.83 9.51 5.84
CA THR A 151 13.70 10.09 5.06
C THR A 151 13.04 9.11 4.11
N ALA A 152 13.67 7.95 3.82
CA ALA A 152 13.14 6.94 2.91
C ALA A 152 11.67 6.54 3.20
N PRO A 153 11.28 6.18 4.45
CA PRO A 153 9.90 5.83 4.74
C PRO A 153 8.93 7.01 4.57
N LEU A 154 9.37 8.25 4.85
CA LEU A 154 8.52 9.44 4.68
C LEU A 154 8.24 9.75 3.21
N ILE A 155 9.26 9.62 2.35
CA ILE A 155 9.07 9.81 0.90
C ILE A 155 8.14 8.72 0.36
N ALA A 156 8.35 7.46 0.76
CA ALA A 156 7.47 6.37 0.38
C ALA A 156 6.03 6.59 0.87
N ALA A 157 5.84 7.16 2.06
CA ALA A 157 4.55 7.57 2.59
C ALA A 157 3.81 8.54 1.71
N VAL A 158 4.48 9.63 1.34
CA VAL A 158 3.89 10.63 0.46
C VAL A 158 3.48 10.02 -0.89
N VAL A 159 4.32 9.14 -1.45
CA VAL A 159 4.00 8.45 -2.72
C VAL A 159 2.78 7.54 -2.59
N VAL A 160 2.73 6.69 -1.56
CA VAL A 160 1.60 5.78 -1.33
C VAL A 160 0.31 6.58 -1.11
N THR A 161 0.36 7.62 -0.27
CA THR A 161 -0.81 8.48 -0.02
C THR A 161 -1.27 9.18 -1.28
N PHE A 162 -0.35 9.71 -2.09
CA PHE A 162 -0.69 10.34 -3.37
C PHE A 162 -1.39 9.35 -4.30
N ILE A 163 -0.83 8.15 -4.49
CA ILE A 163 -1.44 7.12 -5.34
C ILE A 163 -2.82 6.75 -4.81
N SER A 164 -2.93 6.47 -3.50
CA SER A 164 -4.20 6.12 -2.85
C SER A 164 -5.29 7.17 -3.06
N ILE A 165 -4.94 8.45 -3.06
CA ILE A 165 -5.89 9.52 -3.35
C ILE A 165 -6.29 9.52 -4.83
N THR A 166 -5.34 9.30 -5.74
CA THR A 166 -5.61 9.33 -7.19
C THR A 166 -6.28 8.07 -7.74
N THR A 167 -6.18 6.94 -7.03
CA THR A 167 -6.77 5.66 -7.41
C THR A 167 -7.86 5.22 -6.46
N ALA A 168 -8.33 6.09 -5.56
CA ALA A 168 -9.46 5.77 -4.71
C ALA A 168 -10.64 5.41 -5.64
N PRO A 169 -11.22 4.20 -5.51
CA PRO A 169 -12.39 3.87 -6.30
C PRO A 169 -13.46 4.93 -6.06
N SER A 170 -14.22 5.24 -7.10
CA SER A 170 -15.46 5.98 -6.96
C SER A 170 -16.31 5.32 -5.87
N ASP A 171 -17.00 6.13 -5.05
CA ASP A 171 -17.90 5.59 -4.02
C ASP A 171 -18.96 4.76 -4.76
N PRO A 172 -19.11 3.44 -4.51
CA PRO A 172 -20.07 2.62 -5.25
C PRO A 172 -21.49 3.19 -5.22
N PHE A 173 -21.82 3.86 -4.10
CA PHE A 173 -23.09 4.57 -3.98
C PHE A 173 -23.25 5.69 -5.02
N LEU A 174 -22.17 6.37 -5.40
CA LEU A 174 -22.21 7.41 -6.43
C LEU A 174 -22.17 6.83 -7.85
N ASP A 175 -21.58 5.65 -8.02
CA ASP A 175 -21.60 4.93 -9.31
C ASP A 175 -23.03 4.59 -9.70
N ASP A 176 -23.87 4.20 -8.74
CA ASP A 176 -25.29 3.89 -8.99
C ASP A 176 -26.14 5.13 -9.39
N PHE A 177 -25.62 6.35 -9.22
CA PHE A 177 -26.24 7.58 -9.74
C PHE A 177 -25.54 8.09 -11.01
N SER A 178 -24.38 7.54 -11.35
CA SER A 178 -23.64 7.92 -12.55
C SER A 178 -24.21 7.21 -13.77
N GLY A 179 -24.24 7.92 -14.90
CA GLY A 179 -24.78 7.40 -16.14
C GLY A 179 -25.65 8.41 -16.85
N VAL A 180 -26.33 7.90 -17.87
CA VAL A 180 -27.22 8.67 -18.71
C VAL A 180 -28.66 8.34 -18.34
N TRP A 181 -29.41 9.39 -18.05
CA TRP A 181 -30.79 9.31 -17.61
C TRP A 181 -31.70 10.11 -18.53
N GLU A 182 -32.93 9.65 -18.72
CA GLU A 182 -33.91 10.27 -19.61
C GLU A 182 -35.29 10.33 -18.96
N THR A 183 -36.03 11.38 -19.27
CA THR A 183 -37.42 11.55 -18.80
C THR A 183 -38.36 10.59 -19.54
N LYS A 184 -39.52 10.29 -18.96
CA LYS A 184 -40.50 9.40 -19.62
C LYS A 184 -40.98 9.88 -20.99
N SER A 185 -40.96 11.20 -21.22
CA SER A 185 -41.34 11.79 -22.52
C SER A 185 -40.22 11.71 -23.56
N GLY A 186 -39.00 11.38 -23.16
CA GLY A 186 -37.81 11.42 -24.02
C GLY A 186 -37.36 12.84 -24.39
N GLU A 187 -37.91 13.85 -23.71
CA GLU A 187 -37.68 15.26 -24.08
C GLU A 187 -36.40 15.83 -23.47
N SER A 188 -35.91 15.24 -22.38
CA SER A 188 -34.70 15.69 -21.69
C SER A 188 -33.76 14.53 -21.35
N LYS A 189 -32.50 14.71 -21.69
CA LYS A 189 -31.40 13.79 -21.39
C LYS A 189 -30.49 14.45 -20.34
N VAL A 190 -30.24 13.72 -19.26
CA VAL A 190 -29.42 14.14 -18.12
C VAL A 190 -28.28 13.14 -17.96
N GLU A 191 -27.05 13.57 -18.18
CA GLU A 191 -25.85 12.78 -17.94
C GLU A 191 -25.26 13.18 -16.59
N ILE A 192 -25.08 12.23 -15.69
CA ILE A 192 -24.50 12.47 -14.37
C ILE A 192 -23.18 11.71 -14.31
N ASP A 193 -22.09 12.43 -14.10
CA ASP A 193 -20.74 11.86 -14.01
C ASP A 193 -20.16 12.20 -12.63
N PHE A 194 -20.13 11.21 -11.73
CA PHE A 194 -19.47 11.33 -10.44
C PHE A 194 -18.03 10.79 -10.41
N ASP A 195 -17.53 10.28 -11.54
CA ASP A 195 -16.20 9.69 -11.63
C ASP A 195 -15.10 10.77 -11.65
N GLY A 196 -13.96 10.41 -11.07
CA GLY A 196 -12.79 11.27 -10.95
C GLY A 196 -13.01 12.54 -10.09
N ASN A 197 -12.10 13.51 -10.31
CA ASN A 197 -12.04 14.72 -9.49
C ASN A 197 -13.03 15.83 -9.92
N ASN A 198 -13.61 15.74 -11.11
CA ASN A 198 -14.43 16.78 -11.72
C ASN A 198 -15.86 16.30 -11.96
N LYS A 199 -16.59 16.13 -10.86
CA LYS A 199 -18.01 15.75 -10.89
C LYS A 199 -18.81 16.78 -11.69
N LYS A 200 -19.63 16.31 -12.62
CA LYS A 200 -20.41 17.17 -13.53
C LYS A 200 -21.77 16.55 -13.83
N ILE A 201 -22.68 17.40 -14.24
CA ILE A 201 -23.96 17.00 -14.84
C ILE A 201 -24.10 17.69 -16.20
N THR A 202 -24.52 16.95 -17.22
CA THR A 202 -24.81 17.51 -18.54
C THR A 202 -26.30 17.44 -18.79
N ILE A 203 -26.94 18.58 -18.99
CA ILE A 203 -28.38 18.67 -19.27
C ILE A 203 -28.56 19.27 -20.65
N ASN A 204 -29.12 18.49 -21.57
CA ASN A 204 -29.34 18.92 -22.96
C ASN A 204 -28.07 19.54 -23.58
N GLY A 205 -26.90 18.93 -23.33
CA GLY A 205 -25.58 19.36 -23.81
C GLY A 205 -24.90 20.47 -23.00
N ASN A 206 -25.54 21.05 -21.99
CA ASN A 206 -24.92 22.03 -21.10
C ASN A 206 -24.26 21.34 -19.90
N VAL A 207 -22.94 21.41 -19.82
CA VAL A 207 -22.16 20.85 -18.71
C VAL A 207 -22.15 21.83 -17.53
N LEU A 208 -22.56 21.37 -16.36
CA LEU A 208 -22.54 22.11 -15.10
C LEU A 208 -21.67 21.36 -14.08
N PRO A 209 -20.71 22.03 -13.42
CA PRO A 209 -19.97 21.41 -12.33
C PRO A 209 -20.89 21.18 -11.13
N ILE A 210 -20.70 20.05 -10.45
CA ILE A 210 -21.52 19.69 -9.28
C ILE A 210 -20.65 19.40 -8.06
N THR A 211 -21.20 19.66 -6.89
CA THR A 211 -20.58 19.35 -5.59
C THR A 211 -21.51 18.46 -4.78
N ILE A 212 -20.99 17.45 -4.11
CA ILE A 212 -21.80 16.60 -3.23
C ILE A 212 -22.06 17.37 -1.94
N LYS A 213 -23.34 17.62 -1.62
CA LYS A 213 -23.74 18.33 -0.40
C LYS A 213 -24.12 17.36 0.71
N LYS A 214 -24.79 16.26 0.37
CA LYS A 214 -25.23 15.27 1.36
C LYS A 214 -25.44 13.90 0.70
N ILE A 215 -25.04 12.86 1.41
CA ILE A 215 -25.33 11.45 1.09
C ILE A 215 -26.15 10.87 2.24
N ASN A 216 -27.27 10.21 1.93
CA ASN A 216 -28.06 9.46 2.89
C ASN A 216 -28.30 8.05 2.35
N ARG A 217 -27.41 7.12 2.72
CA ARG A 217 -27.40 5.73 2.26
C ARG A 217 -28.60 4.91 2.78
N ASP A 218 -29.20 5.31 3.90
CA ASP A 218 -30.37 4.57 4.45
C ASP A 218 -31.65 4.85 3.67
N LYS A 219 -31.65 5.89 2.84
CA LYS A 219 -32.81 6.33 2.04
C LYS A 219 -32.51 6.41 0.55
N ASP A 220 -31.31 6.01 0.16
CA ASP A 220 -30.77 6.15 -1.19
C ASP A 220 -30.96 7.56 -1.77
N VAL A 221 -30.65 8.57 -0.96
CA VAL A 221 -30.75 9.99 -1.36
C VAL A 221 -29.37 10.62 -1.49
N LEU A 222 -29.13 11.23 -2.65
CA LEU A 222 -27.96 12.04 -2.97
C LEU A 222 -28.37 13.49 -3.21
N ALA A 223 -27.88 14.43 -2.40
CA ALA A 223 -28.05 15.86 -2.63
C ALA A 223 -26.77 16.45 -3.23
N ILE A 224 -26.92 17.11 -4.38
CA ILE A 224 -25.84 17.82 -5.07
C ILE A 224 -26.11 19.33 -5.09
N GLY A 225 -25.04 20.12 -5.09
CA GLY A 225 -25.08 21.55 -5.35
C GLY A 225 -24.56 21.84 -6.74
N LEU A 226 -25.26 22.71 -7.46
CA LEU A 226 -24.86 23.21 -8.77
C LEU A 226 -24.63 24.71 -8.69
N THR A 227 -23.59 25.19 -9.36
CA THR A 227 -23.37 26.62 -9.56
C THR A 227 -23.87 27.00 -10.94
N LEU A 228 -24.93 27.79 -10.99
CA LEU A 228 -25.53 28.27 -12.24
C LEU A 228 -24.65 29.36 -12.88
N LYS A 229 -24.89 29.65 -14.17
CA LYS A 229 -24.11 30.65 -14.93
C LYS A 229 -24.21 32.08 -14.37
N ASP A 230 -25.26 32.38 -13.62
CA ASP A 230 -25.46 33.65 -12.92
C ASP A 230 -24.73 33.72 -11.56
N GLY A 231 -24.02 32.65 -11.17
CA GLY A 231 -23.30 32.55 -9.92
C GLY A 231 -24.13 32.08 -8.73
N ASN A 232 -25.42 31.76 -8.93
CA ASN A 232 -26.26 31.24 -7.86
C ASN A 232 -26.00 29.75 -7.63
N ASP A 233 -25.84 29.38 -6.36
CA ASP A 233 -25.76 27.99 -5.94
C ASP A 233 -27.16 27.44 -5.66
N VAL A 234 -27.52 26.36 -6.35
CA VAL A 234 -28.79 25.65 -6.16
C VAL A 234 -28.53 24.21 -5.71
N VAL A 235 -29.48 23.61 -4.98
CA VAL A 235 -29.37 22.23 -4.50
C VAL A 235 -30.44 21.38 -5.16
N TRP A 236 -30.01 20.27 -5.77
CA TRP A 236 -30.90 19.24 -6.29
C TRP A 236 -30.70 17.96 -5.48
N ALA A 237 -31.77 17.18 -5.34
CA ALA A 237 -31.71 15.89 -4.67
C ALA A 237 -32.16 14.78 -5.63
N PHE A 238 -31.42 13.69 -5.66
CA PHE A 238 -31.77 12.48 -6.38
C PHE A 238 -32.06 11.39 -5.36
N GLN A 239 -33.17 10.68 -5.55
CA GLN A 239 -33.50 9.50 -4.76
C GLN A 239 -33.61 8.29 -5.69
N GLN A 240 -32.93 7.20 -5.37
CA GLN A 240 -33.18 5.93 -6.06
C GLN A 240 -34.51 5.35 -5.59
N ILE A 241 -35.35 4.98 -6.54
CA ILE A 241 -36.61 4.30 -6.28
C ILE A 241 -36.56 2.95 -6.96
N HIS A 242 -36.58 1.89 -6.16
CA HIS A 242 -36.59 0.51 -6.64
C HIS A 242 -38.03 0.08 -6.96
N SER A 243 -38.20 -0.51 -8.14
CA SER A 243 -39.42 -1.20 -8.56
C SER A 243 -39.45 -2.63 -8.01
N GLU A 244 -40.60 -3.30 -8.09
CA GLU A 244 -40.75 -4.71 -7.70
C GLU A 244 -39.89 -5.66 -8.55
N ASP A 245 -39.55 -5.25 -9.78
CA ASP A 245 -38.76 -6.03 -10.75
C ASP A 245 -37.23 -5.84 -10.61
N ASP A 246 -36.77 -5.26 -9.50
CA ASP A 246 -35.35 -4.93 -9.23
C ASP A 246 -34.73 -3.90 -10.19
N GLU A 247 -35.53 -3.30 -11.07
CA GLU A 247 -35.18 -2.08 -11.79
C GLU A 247 -35.30 -0.86 -10.87
N PHE A 248 -34.44 0.14 -11.05
CA PHE A 248 -34.57 1.41 -10.34
C PHE A 248 -34.53 2.60 -11.30
N TYR A 249 -35.12 3.70 -10.86
CA TYR A 249 -35.07 4.99 -11.52
C TYR A 249 -34.67 6.06 -10.51
N LEU A 250 -34.19 7.20 -11.00
CA LEU A 250 -33.90 8.35 -10.14
C LEU A 250 -35.11 9.27 -10.08
N TYR A 251 -35.47 9.67 -8.88
CA TYR A 251 -36.43 10.72 -8.64
C TYR A 251 -35.68 12.01 -8.30
N ALA A 252 -35.62 12.93 -9.27
CA ALA A 252 -34.97 14.21 -9.13
C ALA A 252 -35.94 15.21 -8.50
N THR A 253 -35.50 15.89 -7.44
CA THR A 253 -36.16 17.05 -6.83
C THR A 253 -35.29 18.27 -7.06
N TYR A 254 -35.80 19.21 -7.86
CA TYR A 254 -35.10 20.43 -8.23
C TYR A 254 -35.24 21.51 -7.15
N HIS A 255 -34.39 22.53 -7.23
CA HIS A 255 -34.42 23.66 -6.29
C HIS A 255 -35.73 24.46 -6.29
N THR A 256 -36.51 24.37 -7.38
CA THR A 256 -37.86 24.95 -7.49
C THR A 256 -38.92 24.18 -6.70
N GLY A 257 -38.59 22.97 -6.25
CA GLY A 257 -39.54 22.01 -5.66
C GLY A 257 -40.19 21.09 -6.68
N ASP A 258 -39.97 21.32 -7.98
CA ASP A 258 -40.45 20.43 -9.03
C ASP A 258 -39.76 19.06 -8.94
N GLN A 259 -40.50 18.02 -9.29
CA GLN A 259 -40.04 16.65 -9.22
C GLN A 259 -40.19 15.94 -10.55
N GLU A 260 -39.21 15.14 -10.92
CA GLU A 260 -39.19 14.42 -12.19
C GLU A 260 -38.55 13.03 -12.02
N ALA A 261 -39.15 12.04 -12.69
CA ALA A 261 -38.60 10.69 -12.75
C ALA A 261 -37.67 10.57 -13.96
N LEU A 262 -36.47 10.07 -13.71
CA LEU A 262 -35.40 9.87 -14.67
C LEU A 262 -35.08 8.38 -14.77
N TYR A 263 -35.22 7.82 -15.96
CA TYR A 263 -35.02 6.41 -16.27
C TYR A 263 -33.64 6.20 -16.85
N PHE A 264 -32.98 5.12 -16.43
CA PHE A 264 -31.64 4.80 -16.89
C PHE A 264 -31.64 4.44 -18.39
N VAL A 265 -30.66 4.95 -19.13
CA VAL A 265 -30.49 4.68 -20.56
C VAL A 265 -29.21 3.88 -20.81
N GLU A 266 -28.06 4.40 -20.36
CA GLU A 266 -26.75 3.82 -20.62
C GLU A 266 -25.71 4.26 -19.58
N TYR A 267 -24.66 3.45 -19.39
CA TYR A 267 -23.49 3.80 -18.57
C TYR A 267 -22.56 4.76 -19.33
N LEU A 268 -21.78 5.55 -18.59
CA LEU A 268 -20.76 6.47 -19.12
C LEU A 268 -19.43 5.78 -19.42
#